data_AF-A0A932JPQ2-F1
#
_entry.id   AF-A0A932JPQ2-F1
#
_cell.length_a   1.000
_cell.length_b   1.000
_cell.length_c   1.000
_cell.angle_alpha   90.00
_cell.angle_beta   90.00
_cell.angle_gamma   90.00
#
_symmetry.space_group_name_H-M   'P 1'
#
loop_
_entity.id
_entity.type
_entity.pdbx_description
1 polymer ?
#
loop_
_entity_poly.entity_id
_entity_poly.type
_entity_poly.pdbx_seq_one_letter_code
_entity_poly.pdbx_strand_id
1 'polypeptide(L)'
;MSAQKTAVVDILEKSRRVFERLADEFDRSRLRESTDMRRQVLAALDVVEPALAAQRCIQAAVWSQRAARPPEWRQAQAAADLQRDQISSLVKDMRVLASGGARYRPEHVGALAFMLAKALREHLSHEQGRFRRPTAARGAQIAALGALRRVEAMLGRL
;
A
#
# COMPACT_ATOMS: atom_id res chain seq x y z
N MET A 1 23.68 -19.84 2.80
CA MET A 1 22.34 -19.42 2.33
C MET A 1 22.41 -17.94 1.95
N SER A 2 22.18 -17.63 0.67
CA SER A 2 22.64 -16.39 0.00
C SER A 2 21.97 -15.10 0.49
N ALA A 3 22.77 -14.08 0.78
CA ALA A 3 22.38 -12.72 1.20
C ALA A 3 21.31 -12.05 0.31
N GLN A 4 21.17 -12.50 -0.94
CA GLN A 4 20.17 -12.00 -1.89
C GLN A 4 18.74 -12.43 -1.53
N LYS A 5 18.56 -13.58 -0.86
CA LYS A 5 17.24 -14.03 -0.37
C LYS A 5 16.76 -13.15 0.78
N THR A 6 17.68 -12.71 1.64
CA THR A 6 17.40 -11.83 2.78
C THR A 6 16.93 -10.46 2.30
N ALA A 7 17.63 -9.87 1.32
CA ALA A 7 17.32 -8.53 0.82
C ALA A 7 15.90 -8.37 0.22
N VAL A 8 15.39 -9.38 -0.49
CA VAL A 8 14.05 -9.30 -1.09
C VAL A 8 12.94 -9.48 -0.04
N VAL A 9 13.15 -10.36 0.94
CA VAL A 9 12.23 -10.52 2.08
C VAL A 9 12.17 -9.21 2.86
N ASP A 10 13.32 -8.56 3.10
CA ASP A 10 13.37 -7.27 3.79
C ASP A 10 12.62 -6.17 3.03
N ILE A 11 12.68 -6.16 1.69
CA ILE A 11 11.94 -5.20 0.85
C ILE A 11 10.43 -5.42 0.97
N LEU A 12 9.97 -6.66 0.88
CA LEU A 12 8.54 -7.01 1.02
C LEU A 12 8.04 -6.66 2.42
N GLU A 13 8.83 -6.94 3.44
CA GLU A 13 8.51 -6.63 4.84
C GLU A 13 8.47 -5.12 5.10
N LYS A 14 9.39 -4.34 4.51
CA LYS A 14 9.34 -2.87 4.57
C LYS A 14 8.10 -2.31 3.89
N SER A 15 7.78 -2.83 2.70
CA SER A 15 6.53 -2.47 2.03
C SER A 15 5.33 -2.74 2.93
N ARG A 16 5.30 -3.90 3.59
CA ARG A 16 4.25 -4.22 4.57
C ARG A 16 4.08 -3.20 5.67
N ARG A 17 5.18 -2.83 6.32
CA ARG A 17 5.15 -1.80 7.37
C ARG A 17 4.66 -0.45 6.86
N VAL A 18 4.93 -0.09 5.60
CA VAL A 18 4.40 1.12 4.98
C VAL A 18 2.87 1.09 4.91
N PHE A 19 2.28 0.00 4.42
CA PHE A 19 0.81 -0.12 4.32
C PHE A 19 0.14 -0.22 5.69
N GLU A 20 0.77 -0.91 6.66
CA GLU A 20 0.28 -0.96 8.03
C GLU A 20 0.27 0.43 8.68
N ARG A 21 1.35 1.20 8.53
CA ARG A 21 1.41 2.57 9.02
C ARG A 21 0.38 3.48 8.35
N LEU A 22 0.14 3.33 7.05
CA LEU A 22 -0.91 4.07 6.35
C LEU A 22 -2.29 3.72 6.90
N ALA A 23 -2.57 2.43 7.11
CA ALA A 23 -3.84 1.98 7.68
C ALA A 23 -4.05 2.52 9.10
N ASP A 24 -3.01 2.51 9.93
CA ASP A 24 -3.05 3.08 11.27
C ASP A 24 -3.32 4.58 11.25
N GLU A 25 -2.77 5.31 10.27
CA GLU A 25 -3.01 6.74 10.13
C GLU A 25 -4.46 7.05 9.77
N PHE A 26 -5.05 6.28 8.86
CA PHE A 26 -6.47 6.39 8.56
C PHE A 26 -7.35 6.06 9.77
N ASP A 27 -7.03 5.02 10.54
CA ASP A 27 -7.78 4.71 11.77
C ASP A 27 -7.66 5.82 12.82
N ARG A 28 -6.46 6.36 13.03
CA ARG A 28 -6.22 7.47 13.98
C ARG A 28 -6.90 8.75 13.55
N SER A 29 -6.97 9.04 12.25
CA SER A 29 -7.63 10.26 11.75
C SER A 29 -9.09 10.35 12.19
N ARG A 30 -9.76 9.21 12.39
CA ARG A 30 -11.17 9.14 12.83
C ARG A 30 -11.41 9.61 14.26
N LEU A 31 -10.35 9.66 15.06
CA LEU A 31 -10.40 10.11 16.45
C LEU A 31 -10.19 11.63 16.58
N ARG A 32 -9.92 12.31 15.46
CA ARG A 32 -9.66 13.75 15.41
C ARG A 32 -10.94 14.54 15.19
N GLU A 33 -10.89 15.81 15.56
CA GLU A 33 -11.92 16.80 15.21
C GLU A 33 -12.13 16.87 13.68
N SER A 34 -13.35 17.19 13.25
CA SER A 34 -13.78 17.10 11.83
C SER A 34 -12.81 17.73 10.82
N THR A 35 -12.33 18.95 11.10
CA THR A 35 -11.42 19.67 10.21
C THR A 35 -10.04 19.00 10.14
N ASP A 36 -9.51 18.57 11.29
CA ASP A 36 -8.20 17.92 11.36
C ASP A 36 -8.25 16.49 10.82
N MET A 37 -9.35 15.76 11.03
CA MET A 37 -9.61 14.46 10.39
C MET A 37 -9.50 14.59 8.87
N ARG A 38 -10.20 15.56 8.26
CA ARG A 38 -10.18 15.76 6.80
C ARG A 38 -8.78 16.10 6.31
N ARG A 39 -8.08 17.00 7.00
CA ARG A 39 -6.70 17.37 6.65
C ARG A 39 -5.78 16.15 6.70
N GLN A 40 -5.86 15.36 7.79
CA GLN A 40 -5.04 14.17 7.96
C GLN A 40 -5.36 13.10 6.91
N VAL A 41 -6.65 12.87 6.63
CA VAL A 41 -7.10 11.96 5.58
C VAL A 41 -6.53 12.38 4.23
N LEU A 42 -6.65 13.65 3.84
CA LEU A 42 -6.11 14.14 2.57
C LEU A 42 -4.59 13.94 2.48
N ALA A 43 -3.86 14.29 3.54
CA ALA A 43 -2.41 14.10 3.60
C ALA A 43 -2.03 12.61 3.46
N ALA A 44 -2.75 11.71 4.15
CA ALA A 44 -2.52 10.27 4.04
C ALA A 44 -2.83 9.74 2.63
N LEU A 45 -3.89 10.22 1.96
CA LEU A 45 -4.23 9.83 0.58
C LEU A 45 -3.14 10.19 -0.43
N ASP A 46 -2.40 11.28 -0.21
CA ASP A 46 -1.27 11.66 -1.07
C ASP A 46 -0.08 10.68 -0.96
N VAL A 47 -0.06 9.85 0.08
CA VAL A 47 0.96 8.80 0.27
C VAL A 47 0.53 7.44 -0.27
N VAL A 48 -0.78 7.16 -0.34
CA VAL A 48 -1.31 5.85 -0.76
C VAL A 48 -0.92 5.52 -2.20
N GLU A 49 -1.10 6.43 -3.15
CA GLU A 49 -0.78 6.17 -4.57
C GLU A 49 0.72 5.88 -4.79
N PRO A 50 1.66 6.67 -4.24
CA PRO A 50 3.08 6.33 -4.24
C PRO A 50 3.39 4.96 -3.63
N ALA A 51 2.71 4.58 -2.54
CA ALA A 51 2.90 3.29 -1.88
C ALA A 51 2.47 2.12 -2.79
N LEU A 52 1.30 2.22 -3.42
CA LEU A 52 0.81 1.21 -4.38
C LEU A 52 1.72 1.08 -5.60
N ALA A 53 2.24 2.20 -6.12
CA ALA A 53 3.19 2.21 -7.22
C ALA A 53 4.52 1.53 -6.83
N ALA A 54 5.05 1.86 -5.65
CA ALA A 54 6.26 1.22 -5.12
C ALA A 54 6.06 -0.30 -4.98
N GLN A 55 4.92 -0.73 -4.45
CA GLN A 55 4.57 -2.14 -4.30
C GLN A 55 4.45 -2.86 -5.64
N ARG A 56 3.88 -2.21 -6.66
CA ARG A 56 3.83 -2.76 -8.03
C ARG A 56 5.22 -2.98 -8.62
N CYS A 57 6.14 -2.04 -8.41
CA CYS A 57 7.53 -2.19 -8.84
C CYS A 57 8.22 -3.37 -8.13
N ILE A 58 8.01 -3.53 -6.83
CA ILE A 58 8.53 -4.65 -6.04
C ILE A 58 8.00 -5.98 -6.57
N GLN A 59 6.69 -6.10 -6.73
CA GLN A 59 6.07 -7.30 -7.27
C GLN A 59 6.59 -7.65 -8.67
N ALA A 60 6.68 -6.67 -9.58
CA ALA A 60 7.22 -6.89 -10.93
C ALA A 60 8.68 -7.36 -10.90
N ALA A 61 9.50 -6.80 -9.99
CA ALA A 61 10.89 -7.21 -9.78
C ALA A 61 11.01 -8.66 -9.28
N VAL A 62 10.12 -9.08 -8.40
CA VAL A 62 10.11 -10.43 -7.81
C VAL A 62 9.49 -11.46 -8.77
N TRP A 63 8.49 -11.06 -9.57
CA TRP A 63 7.75 -11.96 -10.46
C TRP A 63 8.39 -12.15 -11.84
N SER A 64 9.15 -11.17 -12.34
CA SER A 64 9.77 -11.23 -13.68
C SER A 64 10.84 -12.33 -13.85
N GLN A 65 11.39 -12.87 -12.76
CA GLN A 65 12.49 -13.84 -12.82
C GLN A 65 12.08 -15.32 -12.84
N ARG A 66 10.78 -15.63 -12.73
CA ARG A 66 10.30 -17.03 -12.81
C ARG A 66 9.92 -17.37 -14.25
N ALA A 67 10.83 -18.07 -14.93
CA ALA A 67 10.68 -18.53 -16.32
C ALA A 67 9.45 -19.42 -16.56
N ALA A 68 8.87 -20.02 -15.51
CA ALA A 68 7.56 -20.66 -15.55
C ALA A 68 6.72 -20.13 -14.38
N ARG A 69 5.69 -19.32 -14.67
CA ARG A 69 4.73 -18.84 -13.66
C ARG A 69 3.69 -19.94 -13.42
N PRO A 70 3.64 -20.58 -12.24
CA PRO A 70 2.55 -21.49 -11.91
C PRO A 70 1.19 -20.77 -12.07
N PRO A 71 0.09 -21.45 -12.45
CA PRO A 71 -1.23 -20.82 -12.59
C PRO A 71 -1.67 -20.03 -11.35
N GLU A 72 -1.36 -20.53 -10.16
CA GLU A 72 -1.62 -19.88 -8.86
C GLU A 72 -0.98 -18.49 -8.73
N TRP A 73 0.13 -18.25 -9.42
CA TRP A 73 0.82 -16.97 -9.41
C TRP A 73 0.11 -15.93 -10.27
N ARG A 74 -0.44 -16.35 -11.41
CA ARG A 74 -1.29 -15.47 -12.24
C ARG A 74 -2.55 -15.07 -11.48
N GLN A 75 -3.16 -16.01 -10.76
CA GLN A 75 -4.30 -15.72 -9.88
C GLN A 75 -3.92 -14.79 -8.72
N ALA A 76 -2.76 -14.99 -8.09
CA ALA A 76 -2.25 -14.10 -7.05
C ALA A 76 -2.03 -12.67 -7.57
N GLN A 77 -1.41 -12.54 -8.74
CA GLN A 77 -1.16 -11.27 -9.38
C GLN A 77 -2.47 -10.57 -9.75
N ALA A 78 -3.42 -11.28 -10.37
CA ALA A 78 -4.73 -10.73 -10.70
C ALA A 78 -5.51 -10.28 -9.46
N ALA A 79 -5.46 -11.04 -8.36
CA ALA A 79 -6.07 -10.64 -7.10
C ALA A 79 -5.41 -9.37 -6.51
N ALA A 80 -4.08 -9.28 -6.56
CA ALA A 80 -3.36 -8.09 -6.12
C ALA A 80 -3.66 -6.86 -7.00
N ASP A 81 -3.79 -7.05 -8.31
CA ASP A 81 -4.23 -6.00 -9.25
C ASP A 81 -5.65 -5.51 -8.91
N LEU A 82 -6.60 -6.43 -8.72
CA LEU A 82 -7.97 -6.10 -8.35
C LEU A 82 -8.04 -5.33 -7.01
N GLN A 83 -7.25 -5.73 -6.02
CA GLN A 83 -7.17 -5.02 -4.74
C GLN A 83 -6.60 -3.61 -4.89
N ARG A 84 -5.59 -3.41 -5.75
CA ARG A 84 -5.08 -2.06 -6.05
C ARG A 84 -6.13 -1.18 -6.71
N ASP A 85 -6.91 -1.73 -7.63
CA ASP A 85 -7.98 -1.00 -8.31
C ASP A 85 -9.09 -0.62 -7.32
N GLN A 86 -9.45 -1.53 -6.42
CA GLN A 86 -10.39 -1.26 -5.33
C GLN A 86 -9.87 -0.15 -4.40
N ILE A 87 -8.62 -0.23 -3.95
CA ILE A 87 -8.00 0.80 -3.09
C ILE A 87 -7.95 2.14 -3.84
N SER A 88 -7.56 2.15 -5.11
CA SER A 88 -7.51 3.38 -5.91
C SER A 88 -8.89 4.01 -6.08
N SER A 89 -9.94 3.18 -6.18
CA SER A 89 -11.32 3.67 -6.25
C SER A 89 -11.76 4.28 -4.91
N LEU A 90 -11.48 3.60 -3.80
CA LEU A 90 -11.72 4.12 -2.44
C LEU A 90 -10.96 5.43 -2.17
N VAL A 91 -9.72 5.55 -2.67
CA VAL A 91 -8.92 6.78 -2.57
C VAL A 91 -9.61 7.93 -3.29
N LYS A 92 -10.15 7.71 -4.49
CA LYS A 92 -10.89 8.74 -5.25
C LYS A 92 -12.15 9.18 -4.52
N ASP A 93 -12.97 8.22 -4.07
CA ASP A 93 -14.20 8.50 -3.33
C ASP A 93 -13.90 9.28 -2.05
N MET A 94 -12.86 8.86 -1.33
CA MET A 94 -12.41 9.54 -0.12
C MET A 94 -11.94 10.97 -0.39
N ARG A 95 -11.16 11.20 -1.46
CA ARG A 95 -10.71 12.55 -1.84
C ARG A 95 -11.91 13.48 -2.07
N VAL A 96 -12.96 12.99 -2.73
CA VAL A 96 -14.20 13.75 -2.95
C VAL A 96 -14.87 14.09 -1.62
N LEU A 97 -15.04 13.11 -0.72
CA LEU A 97 -15.70 13.34 0.56
C LEU A 97 -14.91 14.27 1.48
N ALA A 98 -13.60 14.06 1.59
CA ALA A 98 -12.73 14.84 2.46
C ALA A 98 -12.66 16.30 2.00
N SER A 99 -12.60 16.54 0.69
CA SER A 99 -12.57 17.88 0.08
C SER A 99 -13.93 18.58 0.04
N GLY A 100 -15.04 17.83 0.12
CA GLY A 100 -16.40 18.38 0.04
C GLY A 100 -16.86 19.22 1.25
N GLY A 101 -16.00 19.44 2.25
CA GLY A 101 -16.29 20.27 3.42
C GLY A 101 -17.56 19.84 4.16
N ALA A 102 -18.42 20.81 4.51
CA ALA A 102 -19.66 20.57 5.27
C ALA A 102 -20.73 19.77 4.50
N ARG A 103 -20.57 19.55 3.18
CA ARG A 103 -21.51 18.77 2.37
C ARG A 103 -21.64 17.33 2.85
N TYR A 104 -20.54 16.78 3.38
CA TYR A 104 -20.50 15.42 3.89
C TYR A 104 -20.28 15.45 5.39
N ARG A 105 -21.01 14.62 6.13
CA ARG A 105 -20.83 14.57 7.57
C ARG A 105 -19.50 13.89 7.93
N PRO A 106 -18.88 14.24 9.07
CA PRO A 106 -17.62 13.63 9.52
C PRO A 106 -17.68 12.10 9.56
N GLU A 107 -18.84 11.53 9.92
CA GLU A 107 -19.04 10.08 10.02
C GLU A 107 -18.87 9.38 8.67
N HIS A 108 -19.24 10.03 7.55
CA HIS A 108 -19.03 9.47 6.21
C HIS A 108 -17.54 9.38 5.87
N VAL A 109 -16.77 10.41 6.22
CA VAL A 109 -15.31 10.43 6.05
C VAL A 109 -14.69 9.36 6.96
N GLY A 110 -15.14 9.27 8.22
CA GLY A 110 -14.63 8.27 9.16
C GLY A 110 -14.91 6.83 8.73
N ALA A 111 -16.11 6.55 8.18
CA ALA A 111 -16.47 5.23 7.69
C ALA A 111 -15.63 4.81 6.48
N LEU A 112 -15.40 5.72 5.53
CA LEU A 112 -14.52 5.43 4.39
C LEU A 112 -13.06 5.29 4.81
N ALA A 113 -12.61 6.01 5.85
CA ALA A 113 -11.23 5.93 6.34
C ALA A 113 -10.99 4.55 6.93
N PHE A 114 -11.97 4.03 7.68
CA PHE A 114 -11.96 2.67 8.18
C PHE A 114 -11.93 1.62 7.05
N MET A 115 -12.78 1.77 6.03
CA MET A 115 -12.79 0.84 4.89
C MET A 115 -11.46 0.84 4.14
N LEU A 116 -10.86 2.02 3.95
CA LEU A 116 -9.56 2.14 3.32
C LEU A 116 -8.45 1.53 4.18
N ALA A 117 -8.44 1.77 5.49
CA ALA A 117 -7.50 1.15 6.43
C ALA A 117 -7.57 -0.38 6.37
N LYS A 118 -8.79 -0.93 6.36
CA LYS A 118 -9.02 -2.37 6.22
C LYS A 118 -8.48 -2.90 4.88
N ALA A 119 -8.80 -2.24 3.77
CA ALA A 119 -8.34 -2.64 2.44
C ALA A 119 -6.80 -2.62 2.33
N LEU A 120 -6.13 -1.62 2.92
CA LEU A 120 -4.67 -1.53 2.94
C LEU A 120 -4.02 -2.68 3.73
N ARG A 121 -4.61 -3.11 4.85
CA ARG A 121 -4.13 -4.28 5.62
C ARG A 121 -4.35 -5.58 4.87
N GLU A 122 -5.50 -5.73 4.21
CA GLU A 122 -5.85 -6.93 3.45
C GLU A 122 -5.01 -7.09 2.17
N HIS A 123 -4.58 -5.98 1.56
CA HIS A 123 -3.79 -5.98 0.33
C HIS A 123 -2.53 -6.87 0.41
N LEU A 124 -1.92 -6.95 1.60
CA LEU A 124 -0.64 -7.65 1.79
C LEU A 124 -0.77 -9.02 2.45
N SER A 125 -1.96 -9.38 2.93
CA SER A 125 -2.20 -10.70 3.54
C SER A 125 -2.08 -11.84 2.52
N HIS A 126 -2.39 -11.59 1.24
CA HIS A 126 -2.30 -12.61 0.18
C HIS A 126 -0.90 -12.85 -0.36
N GLU A 127 0.05 -11.97 -0.04
CA GLU A 127 1.41 -12.01 -0.56
C GLU A 127 2.33 -12.93 0.25
N GLN A 128 2.20 -12.93 1.59
CA GLN A 128 3.19 -13.51 2.51
C GLN A 128 3.34 -15.03 2.42
N GLY A 129 2.26 -15.77 2.11
CA GLY A 129 2.29 -17.23 2.03
C GLY A 129 2.93 -17.79 0.75
N ARG A 130 3.05 -16.98 -0.31
CA ARG A 130 3.34 -17.48 -1.68
C ARG A 130 4.80 -17.28 -2.11
N PHE A 131 5.57 -16.45 -1.41
CA PHE A 131 6.97 -16.17 -1.71
C PHE A 131 7.95 -17.11 -0.97
N ARG A 132 7.90 -18.44 -1.22
CA ARG A 132 8.84 -19.39 -0.57
C ARG A 132 10.32 -19.16 -0.93
N ARG A 133 10.59 -18.53 -2.08
CA ARG A 133 11.92 -18.06 -2.53
C ARG A 133 11.74 -16.87 -3.47
N PRO A 134 11.74 -15.63 -2.95
CA PRO A 134 11.71 -14.46 -3.80
C PRO A 134 13.14 -14.15 -4.26
N THR A 135 13.32 -13.96 -5.57
CA THR A 135 14.57 -13.50 -6.18
C THR A 135 14.22 -12.32 -7.08
N ALA A 136 15.03 -11.26 -6.99
CA ALA A 136 14.88 -10.08 -7.83
C ALA A 136 16.25 -9.67 -8.37
N ALA A 137 16.27 -9.08 -9.57
CA ALA A 137 17.49 -8.51 -10.15
C ALA A 137 17.99 -7.37 -9.26
N ARG A 138 19.32 -7.24 -9.11
CA ARG A 138 19.93 -6.24 -8.22
C ARG A 138 19.48 -4.80 -8.54
N GLY A 139 19.36 -4.45 -9.82
CA GLY A 139 18.85 -3.13 -10.23
C GLY A 139 17.39 -2.90 -9.83
N ALA A 140 16.54 -3.92 -9.93
CA ALA A 140 15.14 -3.83 -9.54
C ALA A 140 14.97 -3.71 -8.01
N GLN A 141 15.85 -4.34 -7.23
CA GLN A 141 15.92 -4.15 -5.78
C GLN A 141 16.29 -2.71 -5.40
N ILE A 142 17.27 -2.11 -6.09
CA ILE A 142 17.69 -0.72 -5.83
C ILE A 142 16.54 0.25 -6.13
N ALA A 143 15.86 0.07 -7.27
CA ALA A 143 14.71 0.90 -7.63
C ALA A 143 13.57 0.77 -6.61
N ALA A 144 13.25 -0.45 -6.19
CA ALA A 144 12.25 -0.73 -5.16
C ALA A 144 12.58 -0.06 -3.82
N LEU A 145 13.82 -0.19 -3.35
CA LEU A 145 14.28 0.46 -2.11
C LEU A 145 14.22 1.99 -2.20
N GLY A 146 14.59 2.55 -3.35
CA GLY A 146 14.49 4.00 -3.59
C GLY A 146 13.04 4.49 -3.55
N ALA A 147 12.10 3.72 -4.12
CA ALA A 147 10.67 4.04 -4.05
C ALA A 147 10.15 3.96 -2.61
N LEU A 148 10.46 2.90 -1.86
CA LEU A 148 10.04 2.75 -0.46
C LEU A 148 10.58 3.88 0.42
N ARG A 149 11.85 4.27 0.27
CA ARG A 149 12.43 5.38 1.05
C ARG A 149 11.70 6.70 0.82
N ARG A 150 11.25 6.97 -0.41
CA ARG A 150 10.44 8.17 -0.70
C ARG A 150 9.09 8.11 0.02
N VAL A 151 8.43 6.96 -0.01
CA VAL A 151 7.16 6.75 0.70
C VAL A 151 7.34 6.88 2.21
N GLU A 152 8.41 6.31 2.79
CA GLU A 152 8.74 6.46 4.21
C GLU A 152 8.99 7.91 4.60
N ALA A 153 9.65 8.69 3.74
CA ALA A 153 9.86 10.12 3.97
C ALA A 153 8.54 10.91 3.93
N MET A 154 7.58 10.52 3.09
CA MET A 154 6.24 11.11 3.08
C MET A 154 5.46 10.73 4.34
N LEU A 155 5.52 9.46 4.75
CA LEU A 155 4.93 8.98 6.01
C LEU A 155 5.51 9.66 7.25
N GLY A 156 6.79 10.05 7.23
CA GLY A 156 7.41 10.79 8.33
C GLY A 156 6.91 12.24 8.50
N ARG A 157 6.08 12.73 7.57
CA ARG A 157 5.48 14.07 7.59
C ARG A 157 4.00 14.07 7.96
N LEU A 158 3.39 12.87 8.10
CA LEU A 158 2.02 12.67 8.57
C LEU A 158 1.98 12.67 10.10
#